data_AF-A0A453S4F6-F1
#
_entry.id   AF-A0A453S4F6-F1
#
_cell.length_a   1.000
_cell.length_b   1.000
_cell.length_c   1.000
_cell.angle_alpha   90.00
_cell.angle_beta   90.00
_cell.angle_gamma   90.00
#
_symmetry.space_group_name_H-M   'P 1'
#
loop_
_entity.id
_entity.type
_entity.pdbx_description
1 polymer ?
#
loop_
_entity_poly.entity_id
_entity_poly.type
_entity_poly.pdbx_seq_one_letter_code
_entity_poly.pdbx_strand_id
1 'polypeptide(L)'
;MAAASFALALVLYLGLDLPEASPSQSYAADSDSAVEISYGSVVKLMHERTKFRLHSHDVPYGSGSGQQSVTSFPNVDDANSYWIVRPQPDTSAKQGHAITPGTIVRLQHMRTRKWLHSHLHASPITGNLEVSCFGGEGESDTGDYWM
;
A
#
# COMPACT_ATOMS: atom_id res chain seq x y z
N MET A 1 -30.78 -23.07 38.98
CA MET A 1 -29.70 -22.70 38.05
C MET A 1 -30.29 -22.11 36.77
N ALA A 2 -30.79 -20.88 36.83
CA ALA A 2 -31.40 -20.20 35.66
C ALA A 2 -31.21 -18.68 35.71
N ALA A 3 -31.08 -18.09 36.92
CA ALA A 3 -30.85 -16.66 37.09
C ALA A 3 -29.45 -16.19 36.65
N ALA A 4 -28.44 -17.07 36.74
CA ALA A 4 -27.05 -16.73 36.36
C ALA A 4 -26.87 -16.53 34.84
N SER A 5 -27.67 -17.22 34.01
CA SER A 5 -27.56 -17.15 32.56
C SER A 5 -28.22 -15.90 31.97
N PHE A 6 -29.20 -15.30 32.66
CA PHE A 6 -29.88 -14.09 32.18
C PHE A 6 -29.06 -12.81 32.46
N ALA A 7 -28.33 -12.78 33.58
CA ALA A 7 -27.46 -11.66 33.92
C ALA A 7 -26.26 -11.52 32.97
N LEU A 8 -25.66 -12.64 32.54
CA LEU A 8 -24.55 -12.63 31.58
C LEU A 8 -24.99 -12.17 30.19
N ALA A 9 -26.20 -12.54 29.77
CA ALA A 9 -26.78 -12.12 28.48
C ALA A 9 -27.11 -10.61 28.48
N LEU A 10 -27.58 -10.05 29.60
CA LEU A 10 -27.87 -8.62 29.73
C LEU A 10 -26.59 -7.77 29.73
N VAL A 11 -25.50 -8.26 30.35
CA VAL A 11 -24.18 -7.61 30.34
C VAL A 11 -23.57 -7.63 28.93
N LEU A 12 -23.76 -8.69 28.15
CA LEU A 12 -23.35 -8.74 26.74
C LEU A 12 -24.19 -7.81 25.85
N TYR A 13 -25.47 -7.60 26.16
CA TYR A 13 -26.37 -6.76 25.37
C TYR A 13 -26.29 -5.26 25.69
N LEU A 14 -25.89 -4.89 26.92
CA LEU A 14 -25.81 -3.51 27.39
C LEU A 14 -24.38 -2.98 27.61
N GLY A 15 -23.35 -3.84 27.55
CA GLY A 15 -22.00 -3.52 28.05
C GLY A 15 -20.86 -3.58 27.05
N LEU A 16 -21.10 -3.85 25.77
CA LEU A 16 -20.06 -3.82 24.74
C LEU A 16 -20.32 -2.68 23.76
N ASP A 17 -20.20 -1.44 24.25
CA ASP A 17 -19.88 -0.31 23.39
C ASP A 17 -18.39 -0.43 23.03
N LEU A 18 -18.08 -1.43 22.19
CA LEU A 18 -16.77 -1.51 21.55
C LEU A 18 -16.64 -0.24 20.71
N PRO A 19 -15.55 0.52 20.82
CA PRO A 19 -15.34 1.65 19.92
C PRO A 19 -15.30 1.07 18.51
N GLU A 20 -16.39 1.26 17.78
CA GLU A 20 -16.42 1.01 16.35
C GLU A 20 -15.24 1.80 15.80
N ALA A 21 -14.24 1.10 15.27
CA ALA A 21 -13.05 1.72 14.75
C ALA A 21 -13.48 2.61 13.59
N SER A 22 -13.73 3.89 13.87
CA SER A 22 -14.14 4.88 12.89
C SER A 22 -13.14 4.82 11.75
N PRO A 23 -13.57 4.64 10.50
CA PRO A 23 -12.64 4.69 9.38
C PRO A 23 -11.93 6.03 9.44
N SER A 24 -10.59 5.99 9.52
CA SER A 24 -9.74 7.18 9.54
C SER A 24 -10.16 8.07 8.37
N GLN A 25 -10.73 9.25 8.67
CA GLN A 25 -11.13 10.22 7.67
C GLN A 25 -9.93 10.52 6.76
N SER A 26 -10.13 10.39 5.46
CA SER A 26 -9.17 10.84 4.47
C SER A 26 -9.25 12.36 4.43
N TYR A 27 -8.39 13.03 5.20
CA TYR A 27 -8.13 14.45 5.01
C TYR A 27 -7.31 14.58 3.72
N ALA A 28 -7.86 15.25 2.71
CA ALA A 28 -6.98 15.95 1.79
C ALA A 28 -6.12 16.88 2.65
N ALA A 29 -4.81 16.91 2.43
CA ALA A 29 -3.92 17.76 3.22
C ALA A 29 -4.46 19.19 3.20
N ASP A 30 -4.65 19.78 4.38
CA ASP A 30 -4.93 21.21 4.51
C ASP A 30 -3.80 21.96 3.78
N SER A 31 -4.14 22.92 2.92
CA SER A 31 -3.16 23.61 2.09
C SER A 31 -2.11 24.36 2.93
N ASP A 32 -2.44 24.68 4.18
CA ASP A 32 -1.55 25.33 5.15
C ASP A 32 -0.64 24.33 5.89
N SER A 33 -0.86 23.01 5.70
CA SER A 33 -0.09 21.92 6.31
C SER A 33 0.43 20.90 5.28
N ALA A 34 0.58 21.29 4.03
CA ALA A 34 1.05 20.39 2.97
C ALA A 34 2.50 19.94 3.27
N VAL A 35 2.65 18.71 3.77
CA VAL A 35 3.96 18.09 4.00
C VAL A 35 4.48 17.60 2.65
N GLU A 36 5.65 18.10 2.28
CA GLU A 36 6.34 17.71 1.05
C GLU A 36 6.87 16.27 1.14
N ILE A 37 6.69 15.50 0.06
CA ILE A 37 7.26 14.15 -0.07
C ILE A 37 8.61 14.28 -0.76
N SER A 38 9.63 13.62 -0.20
CA SER A 38 10.98 13.60 -0.74
C SER A 38 11.41 12.18 -1.08
N TYR A 39 12.43 12.02 -1.92
CA TYR A 39 13.03 10.70 -2.14
C TYR A 39 13.52 10.12 -0.82
N GLY A 40 13.28 8.82 -0.61
CA GLY A 40 13.55 8.11 0.64
C GLY A 40 12.43 8.18 1.67
N SER A 41 11.40 9.00 1.46
CA SER A 41 10.18 8.95 2.28
C SER A 41 9.53 7.57 2.22
N VAL A 42 9.04 7.11 3.37
CA VAL A 42 8.25 5.88 3.49
C VAL A 42 6.78 6.27 3.54
N VAL A 43 5.98 5.74 2.61
CA VAL A 43 4.58 6.12 2.44
C VAL A 43 3.67 4.90 2.41
N LYS A 44 2.39 5.11 2.71
CA LYS A 44 1.29 4.20 2.35
C LYS A 44 0.43 4.90 1.30
N LEU A 45 0.22 4.27 0.15
CA LEU A 45 -0.60 4.82 -0.92
C LEU A 45 -2.03 4.33 -0.76
N MET A 46 -2.96 5.23 -0.43
CA MET A 46 -4.38 4.89 -0.24
C MET A 46 -5.16 5.15 -1.52
N HIS A 47 -5.86 4.14 -2.02
CA HIS A 47 -6.81 4.32 -3.12
C HIS A 47 -8.00 5.14 -2.64
N GLU A 48 -8.25 6.28 -3.29
CA GLU A 48 -9.19 7.30 -2.81
C GLU A 48 -10.62 6.77 -2.61
N ARG A 49 -11.13 5.93 -3.53
CA ARG A 49 -12.52 5.47 -3.48
C ARG A 49 -12.77 4.36 -2.46
N THR A 50 -11.88 3.36 -2.39
CA THR A 50 -12.08 2.20 -1.49
C THR A 50 -11.40 2.37 -0.13
N LYS A 51 -10.50 3.35 0.00
CA LYS A 51 -9.66 3.59 1.18
C LYS A 51 -8.69 2.45 1.54
N PHE A 52 -8.54 1.47 0.64
CA PHE A 52 -7.57 0.40 0.80
C PHE A 52 -6.19 0.90 0.39
N ARG A 53 -5.13 0.32 0.98
CA ARG A 53 -3.74 0.73 0.76
C ARG A 53 -3.04 -0.22 -0.20
N LEU A 54 -2.19 0.32 -1.06
CA LEU A 54 -1.30 -0.47 -1.90
C LEU A 54 -0.46 -1.40 -1.02
N HIS A 55 -0.50 -2.68 -1.32
CA HIS A 55 0.01 -3.75 -0.47
C HIS A 55 0.70 -4.82 -1.31
N SER A 56 1.73 -5.44 -0.75
CA SER A 56 2.37 -6.62 -1.33
C SER A 56 2.79 -7.59 -0.22
N HIS A 57 3.00 -8.86 -0.56
CA HIS A 57 3.43 -9.90 0.36
C HIS A 57 4.14 -11.01 -0.42
N ASP A 58 4.80 -11.93 0.28
CA ASP A 58 5.64 -12.96 -0.38
C ASP A 58 4.83 -14.14 -0.93
N VAL A 59 3.86 -13.84 -1.81
CA VAL A 59 3.06 -14.82 -2.56
C VAL A 59 2.97 -14.37 -4.02
N PRO A 60 3.38 -15.21 -4.98
CA PRO A 60 3.29 -14.90 -6.41
C PRO A 60 1.88 -15.11 -6.97
N TYR A 61 1.60 -14.51 -8.13
CA TYR A 61 0.43 -14.85 -8.92
C TYR A 61 0.54 -16.29 -9.45
N GLY A 62 -0.60 -16.99 -9.55
CA GLY A 62 -0.68 -18.31 -10.22
C GLY A 62 -0.88 -18.23 -11.74
N SER A 63 -1.01 -17.02 -12.28
CA SER A 63 -1.23 -16.71 -13.70
C SER A 63 -0.36 -15.54 -14.13
N GLY A 64 -0.50 -15.09 -15.38
CA GLY A 64 0.20 -13.91 -15.86
C GLY A 64 1.71 -14.11 -15.86
N SER A 65 2.45 -13.23 -15.20
CA SER A 65 3.92 -13.32 -15.14
C SER A 65 4.44 -14.32 -14.10
N GLY A 66 3.61 -14.74 -13.14
CA GLY A 66 4.05 -15.51 -11.98
C GLY A 66 4.91 -14.72 -10.99
N GLN A 67 5.02 -13.39 -11.15
CA GLN A 67 5.73 -12.51 -10.21
C GLN A 67 4.95 -12.31 -8.90
N GLN A 68 5.60 -11.67 -7.90
CA GLN A 68 4.99 -11.39 -6.60
C GLN A 68 3.73 -10.54 -6.75
N SER A 69 2.65 -10.94 -6.07
CA SER A 69 1.35 -10.29 -6.21
C SER A 69 1.30 -8.92 -5.53
N VAL A 70 0.54 -8.00 -6.12
CA VAL A 70 0.26 -6.67 -5.57
C VAL A 70 -1.25 -6.51 -5.44
N THR A 71 -1.69 -6.02 -4.29
CA THR A 71 -3.12 -5.92 -3.98
C THR A 71 -3.42 -4.60 -3.26
N SER A 72 -4.69 -4.39 -2.94
CA SER A 72 -5.13 -3.34 -2.01
C SER A 72 -5.58 -3.99 -0.69
N PHE A 73 -5.08 -3.50 0.44
CA PHE A 73 -5.38 -4.07 1.77
C PHE A 73 -6.17 -3.11 2.66
N PRO A 74 -7.22 -3.57 3.38
CA PRO A 74 -8.10 -2.70 4.17
C PRO A 74 -7.49 -2.23 5.48
N ASN A 75 -6.64 -3.04 6.13
CA ASN A 75 -6.12 -2.70 7.45
C ASN A 75 -5.17 -1.50 7.37
N VAL A 76 -5.41 -0.51 8.23
CA VAL A 76 -4.59 0.69 8.34
C VAL A 76 -3.21 0.36 8.92
N ASP A 77 -3.16 -0.52 9.92
CA ASP A 77 -1.95 -0.91 10.63
C ASP A 77 -1.34 -2.18 10.05
N ASP A 78 -0.92 -2.07 8.78
CA ASP A 78 -0.22 -3.12 8.07
C ASP A 78 1.16 -2.65 7.61
N ALA A 79 2.20 -3.41 7.96
CA ALA A 79 3.58 -3.13 7.59
C ALA A 79 3.91 -3.55 6.14
N ASN A 80 3.11 -4.40 5.51
CA ASN A 80 3.19 -4.73 4.08
C ASN A 80 2.62 -3.65 3.16
N SER A 81 2.12 -2.55 3.73
CA SER A 81 1.62 -1.40 2.99
C SER A 81 2.63 -0.26 2.92
N TYR A 82 3.87 -0.45 3.40
CA TYR A 82 4.94 0.55 3.35
C TYR A 82 5.77 0.45 2.07
N TRP A 83 5.92 1.59 1.40
CA TRP A 83 6.69 1.75 0.17
C TRP A 83 7.70 2.89 0.33
N ILE A 84 8.95 2.67 -0.06
CA ILE A 84 9.96 3.72 -0.12
C ILE A 84 9.95 4.31 -1.51
N VAL A 85 9.87 5.64 -1.59
CA VAL A 85 9.99 6.34 -2.87
C VAL A 85 11.47 6.49 -3.24
N ARG A 86 11.85 6.03 -4.42
CA ARG A 86 13.23 6.03 -4.91
C ARG A 86 13.32 6.76 -6.25
N PRO A 87 14.46 7.42 -6.53
CA PRO A 87 14.67 8.02 -7.84
C PRO A 87 14.91 6.93 -8.90
N GLN A 88 14.68 7.31 -10.16
CA GLN A 88 15.21 6.57 -11.30
C GLN A 88 16.74 6.45 -11.18
N PRO A 89 17.35 5.29 -11.52
CA PRO A 89 18.80 5.13 -11.60
C PRO A 89 19.44 6.19 -12.50
N ASP A 90 20.72 6.47 -12.26
CA ASP A 90 21.55 7.35 -13.10
C ASP A 90 21.05 8.80 -13.23
N THR A 91 20.19 9.24 -12.30
CA THR A 91 19.79 10.65 -12.16
C THR A 91 20.61 11.36 -11.08
N SER A 92 20.58 12.69 -11.08
CA SER A 92 21.19 13.49 -10.00
C SER A 92 20.35 13.55 -8.72
N ALA A 93 19.16 12.93 -8.71
CA ALA A 93 18.25 12.94 -7.59
C ALA A 93 18.78 12.10 -6.42
N LYS A 94 18.65 12.62 -5.21
CA LYS A 94 19.15 11.99 -3.97
C LYS A 94 18.05 11.95 -2.92
N GLN A 95 18.22 11.09 -1.92
CA GLN A 95 17.36 11.07 -0.75
C GLN A 95 17.29 12.47 -0.11
N GLY A 96 16.07 12.91 0.23
CA GLY A 96 15.79 14.25 0.74
C GLY A 96 15.47 15.29 -0.33
N HIS A 97 15.73 15.04 -1.63
CA HIS A 97 15.22 15.92 -2.68
C HIS A 97 13.70 15.77 -2.79
N ALA A 98 13.01 16.91 -2.89
CA ALA A 98 11.58 17.01 -3.12
C ALA A 98 11.14 16.29 -4.41
N ILE A 99 9.94 15.70 -4.38
CA ILE A 99 9.30 15.09 -5.54
C ILE A 99 8.30 16.11 -6.11
N THR A 100 8.57 16.56 -7.33
CA THR A 100 7.70 17.51 -8.03
C THR A 100 6.77 16.79 -9.00
N PRO A 101 5.59 17.34 -9.32
CA PRO A 101 4.69 16.74 -10.32
C PRO A 101 5.39 16.44 -11.64
N GLY A 102 5.13 15.28 -12.23
CA GLY A 102 5.70 14.85 -13.51
C GLY A 102 7.09 14.20 -13.41
N THR A 103 7.66 14.03 -12.21
CA THR A 103 8.92 13.29 -12.05
C THR A 103 8.68 11.79 -12.06
N ILE A 104 9.58 11.05 -12.72
CA ILE A 104 9.60 9.60 -12.69
C ILE A 104 10.18 9.12 -11.35
N VAL A 105 9.45 8.24 -10.68
CA VAL A 105 9.84 7.60 -9.43
C VAL A 105 9.80 6.07 -9.56
N ARG A 106 10.43 5.40 -8.60
CA ARG A 106 10.25 3.97 -8.34
C ARG A 106 9.72 3.78 -6.93
N LEU A 107 8.87 2.78 -6.73
CA LEU A 107 8.30 2.45 -5.43
C LEU A 107 8.81 1.09 -4.99
N GLN A 108 9.59 1.06 -3.92
CA GLN A 108 10.14 -0.19 -3.38
C GLN A 108 9.31 -0.68 -2.20
N HIS A 109 8.80 -1.90 -2.28
CA HIS A 109 8.09 -2.52 -1.17
C HIS A 109 9.07 -2.80 -0.02
N MET A 110 8.78 -2.28 1.17
CA MET A 110 9.74 -2.29 2.28
C MET A 110 10.10 -3.69 2.78
N ARG A 111 9.12 -4.59 2.85
CA ARG A 111 9.34 -5.92 3.42
C ARG A 111 10.09 -6.84 2.46
N THR A 112 9.73 -6.83 1.17
CA THR A 112 10.29 -7.79 0.19
C THR A 112 11.39 -7.20 -0.68
N ARG A 113 11.65 -5.89 -0.60
CA ARG A 113 12.65 -5.14 -1.38
C ARG A 113 12.44 -5.17 -2.90
N LYS A 114 11.28 -5.64 -3.34
CA LYS A 114 10.86 -5.66 -4.75
C LYS A 114 10.27 -4.32 -5.18
N TRP A 115 10.32 -4.05 -6.48
CA TRP A 115 9.80 -2.83 -7.09
C TRP A 115 8.34 -3.01 -7.50
N LEU A 116 7.53 -1.98 -7.33
CA LEU A 116 6.23 -1.92 -8.00
C LEU A 116 6.47 -1.90 -9.51
N HIS A 117 5.90 -2.86 -10.22
CA HIS A 117 6.22 -3.17 -11.60
C HIS A 117 4.96 -3.38 -12.42
N SER A 118 5.03 -3.08 -13.72
CA SER A 118 3.99 -3.40 -14.68
C SER A 118 4.58 -3.71 -16.05
N HIS A 119 3.85 -4.50 -16.83
CA HIS A 119 4.31 -5.12 -18.07
C HIS A 119 3.16 -5.68 -18.89
N LEU A 120 3.46 -6.26 -20.06
CA LEU A 120 2.49 -6.79 -21.02
C LEU A 120 1.94 -8.19 -20.63
N HIS A 121 1.53 -8.36 -19.38
CA HIS A 121 0.78 -9.53 -18.90
C HIS A 121 -0.64 -9.14 -18.48
N ALA A 122 -1.59 -10.06 -18.64
CA ALA A 122 -2.97 -9.86 -18.21
C ALA A 122 -3.10 -10.09 -16.69
N SER A 123 -3.72 -9.13 -16.01
CA SER A 123 -4.08 -9.19 -14.59
C SER A 123 -5.08 -10.32 -14.32
N PRO A 124 -5.02 -10.94 -13.13
CA PRO A 124 -5.70 -12.21 -12.85
C PRO A 124 -7.24 -12.14 -12.85
N ILE A 125 -7.83 -10.96 -12.66
CA ILE A 125 -9.30 -10.81 -12.51
C ILE A 125 -9.90 -10.07 -13.71
N THR A 126 -9.38 -8.90 -14.09
CA THR A 126 -10.00 -8.06 -15.12
C THR A 126 -9.37 -8.20 -16.50
N GLY A 127 -8.20 -8.83 -16.61
CA GLY A 127 -7.45 -8.91 -17.87
C GLY A 127 -6.82 -7.58 -18.33
N ASN A 128 -6.85 -6.54 -17.50
CA ASN A 128 -6.03 -5.32 -17.70
C ASN A 128 -4.53 -5.64 -17.58
N LEU A 129 -3.64 -4.67 -17.73
CA LEU A 129 -2.23 -4.87 -17.44
C LEU A 129 -2.00 -5.30 -15.98
N GLU A 130 -1.23 -6.36 -15.79
CA GLU A 130 -0.82 -6.88 -14.49
C GLU A 130 0.11 -5.90 -13.79
N VAL A 131 -0.16 -5.64 -12.51
CA VAL A 131 0.75 -4.94 -11.60
C VAL A 131 1.29 -5.96 -10.61
N SER A 132 2.61 -6.00 -10.46
CA SER A 132 3.35 -7.00 -9.68
C SER A 132 4.47 -6.35 -8.86
N CYS A 133 5.13 -7.17 -8.05
CA CYS A 133 6.40 -6.83 -7.41
C CYS A 133 7.54 -7.62 -8.09
N PHE A 134 8.51 -6.91 -8.66
CA PHE A 134 9.60 -7.49 -9.45
C PHE A 134 10.99 -7.17 -8.86
N GLY A 135 11.98 -8.02 -9.19
CA GLY A 135 13.40 -7.75 -8.92
C GLY A 135 13.79 -7.66 -7.44
N GLY A 136 14.67 -6.70 -7.14
CA GLY A 136 15.31 -6.46 -5.85
C GLY A 136 16.29 -5.27 -5.88
N GLU A 137 17.12 -5.09 -4.84
CA GLU A 137 18.01 -3.91 -4.76
C GLU A 137 19.01 -3.78 -5.93
N GLY A 138 19.42 -4.90 -6.53
CA GLY A 138 20.31 -4.94 -7.70
C GLY A 138 19.62 -5.27 -9.02
N GLU A 139 18.30 -5.40 -9.04
CA GLU A 139 17.52 -5.83 -10.20
C GLU A 139 16.29 -4.92 -10.34
N SER A 140 16.34 -4.05 -11.35
CA SER A 140 15.29 -3.08 -11.67
C SER A 140 15.39 -2.74 -13.16
N ASP A 141 14.25 -2.48 -13.78
CA ASP A 141 14.18 -2.07 -15.19
C ASP A 141 13.15 -0.94 -15.40
N THR A 142 12.87 -0.62 -16.67
CA THR A 142 11.95 0.47 -17.01
C THR A 142 10.49 0.18 -16.66
N GLY A 143 10.10 -1.07 -16.41
CA GLY A 143 8.76 -1.43 -15.92
C GLY A 143 8.52 -1.00 -14.48
N ASP A 144 9.57 -0.60 -13.76
CA ASP A 144 9.50 -0.08 -12.38
C ASP A 144 9.28 1.44 -12.33
N TYR A 145 9.22 2.12 -13.48
CA TYR A 145 9.22 3.58 -13.59
C TYR A 145 7.79 4.13 -13.66
N TRP A 146 7.42 4.97 -12.69
CA TRP A 146 6.08 5.54 -12.56
C TRP A 146 6.13 7.08 -12.56
N MET A 147 5.20 7.73 -13.25
CA MET A 147 5.04 9.19 -13.29
C MET A 147 3.74 9.61 -12.62
#